data_AF-A0A926R7V6-F1
#
_entry.id   AF-A0A926R7V6-F1
#
_cell.length_a   1.000
_cell.length_b   1.000
_cell.length_c   1.000
_cell.angle_alpha   90.00
_cell.angle_beta   90.00
_cell.angle_gamma   90.00
#
_symmetry.space_group_name_H-M   'P 1'
#
loop_
_entity.id
_entity.type
_entity.pdbx_description
1 polymer ?
#
loop_
_entity_poly.entity_id
_entity_poly.type
_entity_poly.pdbx_seq_one_letter_code
_entity_poly.pdbx_strand_id
1 'polypeptide(L)'
;MIITCPCGDKKFEIDEKLIPDKGRLLKCGSCSYTWFFNKNDEEPTIPLIDRPTIQKKIEYSDENINKSSLDIPAKPGSELVKYKPKYNFTLGKFLSFIIVSIITFIAIIIVVDTFKNPLSSIFPNLELILYNLFETLRDLILFAKDLN
;
A
#
# COMPACT_ATOMS: atom_id res chain seq x y z
N MET A 1 -21.00 -4.12 -18.55
CA MET A 1 -21.29 -5.37 -17.81
C MET A 1 -21.09 -5.22 -16.30
N ILE A 2 -21.83 -5.99 -15.48
CA ILE A 2 -21.64 -6.03 -14.01
C ILE A 2 -20.93 -7.32 -13.63
N ILE A 3 -19.84 -7.21 -12.86
CA ILE A 3 -19.13 -8.36 -12.30
C ILE A 3 -19.30 -8.44 -10.79
N THR A 4 -19.37 -9.65 -10.25
CA THR A 4 -19.48 -9.89 -8.81
C THR A 4 -18.13 -10.36 -8.27
N CYS A 5 -17.71 -9.81 -7.12
CA CYS A 5 -16.54 -10.31 -6.43
C CYS A 5 -16.81 -11.74 -5.93
N PRO A 6 -15.87 -12.69 -6.08
CA PRO A 6 -16.01 -14.05 -5.54
C PRO A 6 -16.15 -14.11 -4.01
N CYS A 7 -15.78 -13.05 -3.30
CA CYS A 7 -16.01 -12.94 -1.85
C CYS A 7 -17.48 -12.67 -1.49
N GLY A 8 -18.35 -12.37 -2.46
CA GLY A 8 -19.80 -12.24 -2.27
C GLY A 8 -20.29 -10.83 -1.88
N ASP A 9 -19.41 -9.95 -1.42
CA ASP A 9 -19.86 -8.72 -0.76
C ASP A 9 -20.10 -7.52 -1.70
N LYS A 10 -19.52 -7.51 -2.92
CA LYS A 10 -19.54 -6.32 -3.80
C LYS A 10 -19.67 -6.65 -5.28
N LYS A 11 -20.37 -5.76 -5.99
CA LYS A 11 -20.58 -5.76 -7.44
C LYS A 11 -19.94 -4.52 -8.06
N PHE A 12 -19.41 -4.66 -9.27
CA PHE A 12 -18.71 -3.60 -9.99
C PHE A 12 -19.28 -3.46 -11.39
N GLU A 13 -19.56 -2.24 -11.81
CA GLU A 13 -19.91 -1.89 -13.18
C GLU A 13 -18.64 -1.62 -13.99
N ILE A 14 -18.46 -2.34 -15.10
CA ILE A 14 -17.25 -2.29 -15.93
C ILE A 14 -17.63 -2.20 -17.41
N ASP A 15 -16.91 -1.36 -18.15
CA ASP A 15 -17.02 -1.28 -19.61
C ASP A 15 -16.47 -2.57 -20.27
N GLU A 16 -17.28 -3.17 -21.14
CA GLU A 16 -16.97 -4.41 -21.85
C GLU A 16 -15.72 -4.31 -22.72
N LYS A 17 -15.39 -3.10 -23.19
CA LYS A 17 -14.17 -2.84 -23.97
C LYS A 17 -12.89 -3.06 -23.17
N LEU A 18 -12.96 -3.01 -21.84
CA LEU A 18 -11.80 -3.18 -20.97
C LEU A 18 -11.44 -4.65 -20.73
N ILE A 19 -12.36 -5.57 -21.02
CA ILE A 19 -12.16 -7.01 -20.85
C ILE A 19 -11.99 -7.68 -22.23
N PRO A 20 -10.77 -8.13 -22.56
CA PRO A 20 -10.50 -8.79 -23.83
C PRO A 20 -11.17 -10.17 -23.90
N ASP A 21 -11.37 -10.67 -25.12
CA ASP A 21 -12.07 -11.94 -25.40
C ASP A 21 -11.38 -13.19 -24.83
N LYS A 22 -10.08 -13.06 -24.49
CA LYS A 22 -9.30 -14.09 -23.81
C LYS A 22 -9.41 -14.02 -22.28
N GLY A 23 -10.16 -13.08 -21.73
CA GLY A 23 -10.23 -12.79 -20.30
C GLY A 23 -9.04 -12.00 -19.76
N ARG A 24 -9.14 -11.58 -18.48
CA ARG A 24 -8.08 -10.87 -17.75
C ARG A 24 -8.19 -11.14 -16.25
N LEU A 25 -7.07 -11.04 -15.54
CA LEU A 25 -7.04 -11.01 -14.08
C LEU A 25 -7.65 -9.72 -13.53
N LEU A 26 -8.62 -9.86 -12.64
CA LEU A 26 -9.29 -8.79 -11.93
C LEU A 26 -8.90 -8.82 -10.46
N LYS A 27 -8.78 -7.64 -9.84
CA LYS A 27 -8.54 -7.47 -8.41
C LYS A 27 -9.65 -6.65 -7.79
N CYS A 28 -10.26 -7.16 -6.73
CA CYS A 28 -11.27 -6.43 -5.97
C CYS A 28 -10.63 -5.30 -5.16
N GLY A 29 -11.15 -4.07 -5.31
CA GLY A 29 -10.70 -2.93 -4.51
C GLY A 29 -11.06 -3.00 -3.02
N SER A 30 -12.04 -3.84 -2.64
CA SER A 30 -12.51 -3.93 -1.25
C SER A 30 -11.89 -5.05 -0.43
N CYS A 31 -11.66 -6.23 -1.01
CA CYS A 31 -11.09 -7.38 -0.31
C CYS A 31 -9.71 -7.78 -0.84
N SER A 32 -9.18 -7.07 -1.85
CA SER A 32 -7.91 -7.37 -2.53
C SER A 32 -7.81 -8.76 -3.17
N TYR A 33 -8.90 -9.52 -3.22
CA TYR A 33 -8.95 -10.82 -3.89
C TYR A 33 -8.77 -10.66 -5.40
N THR A 34 -8.00 -11.58 -6.01
CA THR A 34 -7.70 -11.55 -7.45
C THR A 34 -8.20 -12.83 -8.11
N TRP A 35 -8.95 -12.72 -9.21
CA TRP A 35 -9.46 -13.87 -9.97
C TRP A 35 -9.40 -13.61 -11.47
N PHE A 36 -9.34 -14.68 -12.25
CA PHE A 36 -9.43 -14.59 -13.70
C PHE A 36 -10.89 -14.49 -14.12
N PHE A 37 -11.22 -13.54 -14.99
CA PHE A 37 -12.56 -13.34 -15.52
C PHE A 37 -12.51 -13.31 -17.05
N ASN A 38 -13.36 -14.13 -17.67
CA ASN A 38 -13.57 -14.16 -19.11
C ASN A 38 -15.07 -14.02 -19.39
N LYS A 39 -15.42 -13.12 -20.31
CA LYS A 39 -16.81 -12.87 -20.71
C LYS A 39 -17.36 -13.93 -21.66
N ASN A 40 -16.49 -14.75 -22.26
CA ASN A 40 -16.85 -15.80 -23.22
C ASN A 40 -16.95 -17.19 -22.59
N ASP A 41 -16.62 -17.32 -21.30
CA ASP A 41 -16.84 -18.56 -20.57
C ASP A 41 -18.34 -18.59 -20.20
N GLU A 42 -19.12 -19.44 -20.87
CA GLU A 42 -20.50 -19.73 -20.49
C GLU A 42 -20.51 -20.26 -19.05
N GLU A 43 -21.18 -19.52 -18.16
CA GLU A 43 -21.41 -19.74 -16.72
C GLU A 43 -20.41 -20.62 -15.95
N PRO A 44 -19.78 -20.12 -14.86
CA PRO A 44 -19.14 -21.01 -13.91
C PRO A 44 -20.22 -21.91 -13.30
N THR A 45 -20.23 -23.19 -13.65
CA THR A 45 -20.89 -24.22 -12.86
C THR A 45 -20.35 -24.11 -11.44
N ILE A 46 -21.17 -23.63 -10.52
CA ILE A 46 -20.89 -23.59 -9.08
C ILE A 46 -20.96 -25.04 -8.60
N PRO A 47 -19.86 -25.71 -8.21
CA PRO A 47 -20.01 -26.81 -7.28
C PRO A 47 -20.44 -26.19 -5.95
N LEU A 48 -21.69 -26.48 -5.56
CA LEU A 48 -22.20 -26.27 -4.22
C LEU A 48 -21.24 -26.94 -3.24
N ILE A 49 -20.36 -26.17 -2.59
CA ILE A 49 -19.55 -26.68 -1.48
C ILE A 49 -20.38 -26.47 -0.22
N ASP A 50 -21.08 -27.54 0.15
CA ASP A 50 -21.59 -27.74 1.51
C ASP A 50 -20.48 -27.48 2.53
N ARG A 51 -20.85 -26.84 3.65
CA ARG A 51 -19.97 -26.74 4.82
C ARG A 51 -19.55 -28.14 5.28
N PRO A 52 -18.27 -28.31 5.64
CA PRO A 52 -18.01 -28.94 6.91
C PRO A 52 -17.00 -28.16 7.74
N THR A 53 -17.41 -27.91 8.97
CA THR A 53 -16.58 -27.59 10.13
C THR A 53 -15.48 -28.64 10.30
N ILE A 54 -14.21 -28.29 10.13
CA ILE A 54 -13.10 -29.00 10.79
C ILE A 54 -12.08 -27.96 11.27
N GLN A 55 -12.13 -27.69 12.57
CA GLN A 55 -11.02 -27.14 13.32
C GLN A 55 -9.84 -28.11 13.20
N LYS A 56 -8.70 -27.66 12.70
CA LYS A 56 -7.42 -28.34 12.96
C LYS A 56 -6.36 -27.31 13.28
N LYS A 57 -6.17 -27.14 14.60
CA LYS A 57 -4.98 -26.58 15.23
C LYS A 57 -3.77 -27.37 14.69
N ILE A 58 -2.82 -26.69 14.05
CA ILE A 58 -1.47 -27.23 13.90
C ILE A 58 -0.49 -26.13 14.31
N GLU A 59 0.08 -26.43 15.46
CA GLU A 59 1.23 -25.90 16.19
C GLU A 59 2.45 -25.70 15.26
N TYR A 60 3.08 -24.54 15.34
CA TYR A 60 4.35 -24.26 14.66
C TYR A 60 5.50 -24.80 15.52
N SER A 61 6.26 -25.75 14.99
CA SER A 61 7.64 -25.98 15.40
C SER A 61 8.52 -25.57 14.23
N ASP A 62 9.35 -24.55 14.45
CA ASP A 62 10.50 -24.21 13.60
C ASP A 62 11.47 -25.39 13.57
N GLU A 63 11.90 -25.80 12.38
CA GLU A 63 13.28 -26.26 12.17
C GLU A 63 13.67 -26.28 10.69
N ASN A 64 14.93 -25.91 10.45
CA ASN A 64 15.60 -25.80 9.17
C ASN A 64 15.80 -27.19 8.51
N ILE A 65 15.98 -27.22 7.18
CA ILE A 65 17.07 -27.92 6.44
C ILE A 65 16.68 -28.19 4.96
N ASN A 66 17.46 -27.54 4.08
CA ASN A 66 18.07 -28.00 2.82
C ASN A 66 17.39 -29.09 1.94
N LYS A 67 16.89 -28.62 0.80
CA LYS A 67 17.15 -29.10 -0.59
C LYS A 67 17.59 -30.57 -0.79
N SER A 68 16.70 -31.39 -1.34
CA SER A 68 17.02 -32.31 -2.45
C SER A 68 15.77 -32.83 -3.17
N SER A 69 15.82 -32.66 -4.50
CA SER A 69 15.13 -33.31 -5.61
C SER A 69 13.98 -34.31 -5.37
N LEU A 70 12.86 -34.08 -6.08
CA LEU A 70 12.02 -35.14 -6.64
C LEU A 70 11.42 -34.63 -7.96
N ASP A 71 11.96 -35.15 -9.07
CA ASP A 71 11.39 -35.04 -10.42
C ASP A 71 10.06 -35.79 -10.54
N ILE A 72 9.25 -35.44 -11.56
CA ILE A 72 8.08 -36.13 -12.19
C ILE A 72 6.87 -35.17 -12.34
N PRO A 73 6.09 -35.15 -13.45
CA PRO A 73 6.40 -34.95 -14.88
C PRO A 73 5.68 -33.70 -15.45
N ALA A 74 6.09 -33.18 -16.61
CA ALA A 74 5.40 -32.06 -17.27
C ALA A 74 4.00 -32.46 -17.78
N LYS A 75 2.95 -31.75 -17.32
CA LYS A 75 1.64 -31.59 -17.99
C LYS A 75 1.25 -30.10 -17.99
N PRO A 76 0.72 -29.54 -19.09
CA PRO A 76 0.32 -28.14 -19.14
C PRO A 76 -1.10 -28.01 -18.56
N GLY A 77 -1.22 -27.57 -17.32
CA GLY A 77 -2.52 -27.43 -16.68
C GLY A 77 -2.45 -26.71 -15.35
N SER A 78 -2.64 -25.38 -15.39
CA SER A 78 -3.11 -24.52 -14.30
C SER A 78 -2.74 -24.94 -12.87
N GLU A 79 -1.46 -24.82 -12.49
CA GLU A 79 -1.15 -24.68 -11.07
C GLU A 79 -1.53 -23.27 -10.63
N LEU A 80 -2.51 -23.21 -9.74
CA LEU A 80 -2.84 -22.03 -8.94
C LEU A 80 -1.64 -21.72 -8.02
N VAL A 81 -0.59 -21.12 -8.57
CA VAL A 81 0.52 -20.58 -7.78
C VAL A 81 -0.07 -19.50 -6.89
N LYS A 82 -0.27 -19.83 -5.62
CA LYS A 82 -0.78 -18.95 -4.58
C LYS A 82 0.20 -17.80 -4.40
N TYR A 83 0.02 -16.74 -5.18
CA TYR A 83 0.82 -15.54 -5.06
C TYR A 83 0.46 -14.85 -3.75
N LYS A 84 1.31 -15.04 -2.74
CA LYS A 84 1.34 -14.19 -1.54
C LYS A 84 2.18 -12.97 -1.89
N PRO A 85 1.60 -11.77 -2.06
CA PRO A 85 2.41 -10.56 -2.17
C PRO A 85 3.18 -10.38 -0.86
N LYS A 86 4.49 -10.62 -0.90
CA LYS A 86 5.38 -10.40 0.25
C LYS A 86 5.81 -8.93 0.26
N TYR A 87 4.89 -8.04 0.59
CA TYR A 87 5.23 -6.65 0.83
C TYR A 87 5.79 -6.51 2.25
N ASN A 88 7.12 -6.60 2.37
CA ASN A 88 7.82 -6.23 3.61
C ASN A 88 8.41 -4.83 3.39
N PHE A 89 7.65 -3.79 3.70
CA PHE A 89 8.22 -2.45 3.68
C PHE A 89 8.98 -2.20 4.97
N THR A 90 10.30 -2.12 4.88
CA THR A 90 11.16 -1.72 6.00
C THR A 90 11.10 -0.19 6.16
N LEU A 91 9.97 0.32 6.69
CA LEU A 91 9.69 1.76 6.87
C LEU A 91 10.66 2.41 7.87
N GLY A 92 11.16 1.64 8.84
CA GLY A 92 11.98 2.15 9.95
C GLY A 92 13.29 2.82 9.52
N LYS A 93 13.93 2.37 8.43
CA LYS A 93 15.17 3.00 7.94
C LYS A 93 14.91 4.38 7.30
N PHE A 94 13.76 4.56 6.66
CA PHE A 94 13.36 5.85 6.10
C PHE A 94 12.93 6.85 7.19
N LEU A 95 12.30 6.38 8.27
CA LEU A 95 11.94 7.22 9.42
C LEU A 95 13.17 7.86 10.09
N SER A 96 14.28 7.12 10.18
CA SER A 96 15.54 7.66 10.72
C SER A 96 16.08 8.82 9.87
N PHE A 97 15.97 8.73 8.54
CA PHE A 97 16.38 9.81 7.64
C PHE A 97 15.51 11.06 7.78
N ILE A 98 14.20 10.89 8.04
CA ILE A 98 13.27 12.01 8.26
C ILE A 98 13.69 12.84 9.48
N ILE A 99 14.12 12.22 10.58
CA ILE A 99 14.59 12.94 11.77
C ILE A 99 15.81 13.80 11.46
N VAL A 100 16.79 13.26 10.73
CA VAL A 100 17.98 14.00 10.30
C VAL A 100 17.58 15.15 9.35
N SER A 101 16.62 14.91 8.47
CA SER A 101 16.08 15.93 7.57
C SER A 101 15.40 17.08 8.32
N ILE A 102 14.64 16.80 9.39
CA ILE A 102 13.98 17.83 10.21
C ILE A 102 15.02 18.71 10.90
N ILE A 103 16.03 18.10 11.54
CA ILE A 103 17.10 18.84 12.24
C ILE A 103 17.86 19.74 11.24
N THR A 104 18.14 19.22 10.05
CA THR A 104 18.79 19.99 8.97
C THR A 104 17.92 21.17 8.51
N PHE A 105 16.62 20.96 8.34
CA PHE A 105 15.69 22.01 7.93
C PHE A 105 15.61 23.14 8.97
N ILE A 106 15.57 22.80 10.26
CA ILE A 106 15.61 23.78 11.35
C ILE A 106 16.92 24.60 11.30
N ALA A 107 18.06 23.95 11.09
CA ALA A 107 19.34 24.65 10.97
C ALA A 107 19.35 25.65 9.80
N ILE A 108 18.78 25.28 8.64
CA ILE A 108 18.65 26.18 7.49
C ILE A 108 17.76 27.39 7.83
N ILE A 109 16.64 27.18 8.52
CA ILE A 109 15.75 28.28 8.95
C ILE A 109 16.52 29.29 9.82
N ILE A 110 17.35 28.81 10.76
CA ILE A 110 18.16 29.68 11.63
C ILE A 110 19.15 30.51 10.81
N VAL A 111 19.79 29.90 9.81
CA VAL A 111 20.71 30.61 8.89
C VAL A 111 19.95 31.68 8.11
N VAL A 112 18.77 31.35 7.57
CA VAL A 112 17.92 32.31 6.84
C VAL A 112 17.49 33.48 7.72
N ASP A 113 17.09 33.22 8.97
CA ASP A 113 16.74 34.30 9.92
C ASP A 113 17.94 35.20 10.23
N THR A 114 19.12 34.61 10.43
CA THR A 114 20.36 35.35 10.71
C THR A 114 20.72 36.29 9.55
N PHE A 115 20.59 35.81 8.31
CA PHE A 115 20.92 36.57 7.11
C PHE A 115 19.72 37.26 6.45
N LYS A 116 18.59 37.40 7.15
CA LYS A 116 17.38 37.99 6.55
C LYS A 116 17.61 39.40 5.99
N ASN A 117 18.43 40.20 6.67
CA ASN A 117 18.73 41.58 6.26
C ASN A 117 19.45 41.64 4.91
N PRO A 118 20.59 40.95 4.68
CA PRO A 118 21.20 40.91 3.35
C PRO A 118 20.34 40.16 2.32
N LEU A 119 19.57 39.14 2.73
CA LEU A 119 18.67 38.41 1.81
C LEU A 119 17.49 39.25 1.34
N SER A 120 17.09 40.30 2.06
CA SER A 120 15.99 41.19 1.68
C SER A 120 16.19 41.82 0.29
N SER A 121 17.45 41.97 -0.15
CA SER A 121 17.79 42.47 -1.49
C SER A 121 17.42 41.49 -2.61
N ILE A 122 17.43 40.19 -2.33
CA ILE A 122 17.11 39.10 -3.27
C ILE A 122 15.64 38.67 -3.09
N PHE A 123 15.15 38.70 -1.85
CA PHE A 123 13.81 38.28 -1.44
C PHE A 123 13.15 39.37 -0.57
N PRO A 124 12.51 40.38 -1.17
CA PRO A 124 11.95 41.54 -0.45
C PRO A 124 10.82 41.18 0.53
N ASN A 125 10.15 40.04 0.33
CA ASN A 125 9.07 39.57 1.20
C ASN A 125 9.53 38.54 2.24
N LEU A 126 10.83 38.29 2.37
CA LEU A 126 11.36 37.24 3.23
C LEU A 126 11.01 37.46 4.71
N GLU A 127 11.04 38.71 5.18
CA GLU A 127 10.68 39.05 6.56
C GLU A 127 9.21 38.72 6.87
N LEU A 128 8.30 39.05 5.94
CA LEU A 128 6.87 38.75 6.09
C LEU A 128 6.59 37.24 6.06
N ILE A 129 7.28 36.50 5.19
CA ILE A 129 7.17 35.03 5.13
C ILE A 129 7.67 34.41 6.43
N LEU A 130 8.82 34.86 6.92
CA LEU A 130 9.44 34.33 8.12
C LEU A 130 8.59 34.66 9.36
N TYR A 131 8.00 35.85 9.41
CA TYR A 131 7.04 36.24 10.45
C TYR A 131 5.81 35.31 10.47
N ASN A 132 5.17 35.09 9.32
CA ASN A 132 4.02 34.18 9.22
C ASN A 132 4.40 32.73 9.61
N LEU A 133 5.60 32.28 9.23
CA LEU A 133 6.11 30.98 9.62
C LEU A 133 6.25 30.88 11.16
N PHE A 134 6.82 31.88 11.82
CA PHE A 134 6.97 31.84 13.27
C PHE A 134 5.65 31.94 14.02
N GLU A 135 4.70 32.76 13.57
CA GLU A 135 3.35 32.80 14.17
C GLU A 135 2.61 31.48 14.00
N THR A 136 2.64 30.87 12.80
CA THR A 136 2.02 29.55 12.60
C THR A 136 2.66 28.45 13.45
N LEU A 137 3.99 28.48 13.63
CA LEU A 137 4.68 27.57 14.56
C LEU A 137 4.25 27.83 16.01
N ARG A 138 4.10 29.10 16.41
CA ARG A 138 3.65 29.48 17.75
C ARG A 138 2.22 29.01 18.01
N ASP A 139 1.32 29.18 17.05
CA ASP A 139 -0.05 28.67 17.14
C ASP A 139 -0.07 27.16 17.28
N LEU A 140 0.78 26.43 16.54
CA LEU A 140 0.92 24.98 16.67
C LEU A 140 1.45 24.57 18.05
N ILE A 141 2.42 25.32 18.60
CA ILE A 141 2.94 25.10 19.96
C ILE A 141 1.84 25.35 21.00
N LEU A 142 1.06 26.43 20.85
CA LEU A 142 -0.06 26.74 21.74
C LEU A 142 -1.15 25.67 21.66
N PHE A 143 -1.49 25.22 20.46
CA PHE A 143 -2.43 24.12 20.25
C PHE A 143 -1.94 22.82 20.91
N ALA A 144 -0.66 22.47 20.73
CA ALA A 144 -0.07 21.28 21.36
C ALA A 144 -0.05 21.39 22.90
N LYS A 145 0.16 22.60 23.44
CA LYS A 145 0.11 22.86 24.89
C LYS A 145 -1.31 22.77 25.45
N ASP A 146 -2.31 23.20 24.69
CA ASP A 146 -3.72 23.11 25.08
C ASP A 146 -4.25 21.66 25.01
N LEU A 147 -3.67 20.84 24.14
CA LEU A 147 -4.05 19.44 23.94
C LEU A 147 -3.51 18.48 25.02
N ASN A 148 -2.54 18.92 25.83
CA ASN A 148 -1.81 18.10 26.80
C ASN A 148 -2.05 18.56 28.25
#